data_AF-A0A938CE74-F1
#
_entry.id   AF-A0A938CE74-F1
#
_cell.length_a   1.000
_cell.length_b   1.000
_cell.length_c   1.000
_cell.angle_alpha   90.00
_cell.angle_beta   90.00
_cell.angle_gamma   90.00
#
_symmetry.space_group_name_H-M   'P 1'
#
loop_
_entity.id
_entity.type
_entity.pdbx_description
1 polymer ?
#
loop_
_entity_poly.entity_id
_entity_poly.type
_entity_poly.pdbx_seq_one_letter_code
_entity_poly.pdbx_strand_id
1 'polypeptide(L)' 'MARRVEIQAGSYFRKTASQTLWRVESVRRLPTHDHATLRKLDDPTTVITVSVEALRDRRLFEPTSAPA' A
#
# COMPACT_ATOMS: atom_id res chain seq x y z
N MET A 1 15.90 -5.11 -15.65
CA MET A 1 15.85 -5.45 -14.21
C MET A 1 14.70 -4.69 -13.57
N ALA A 2 13.63 -5.37 -13.15
CA ALA A 2 12.47 -4.69 -12.56
C ALA A 2 12.85 -4.19 -11.16
N ARG A 3 12.78 -2.87 -10.93
CA ARG A 3 12.97 -2.25 -9.63
C ARG A 3 11.90 -2.83 -8.68
N ARG A 4 12.31 -3.75 -7.80
CA ARG A 4 11.41 -4.35 -6.81
C ARG A 4 10.96 -3.22 -5.89
N VAL A 5 9.67 -2.89 -5.91
CA VAL A 5 9.12 -1.87 -5.01
C VAL A 5 9.19 -2.45 -3.61
N GLU A 6 10.05 -1.88 -2.77
CA GLU A 6 10.15 -2.24 -1.37
C GLU A 6 9.00 -1.58 -0.62
N ILE A 7 8.12 -2.40 -0.05
CA ILE A 7 6.93 -1.93 0.66
C ILE A 7 7.30 -1.80 2.13
N GLN A 8 7.32 -0.56 2.61
CA GLN A 8 7.68 -0.21 3.97
C GLN A 8 6.65 0.75 4.58
N ALA A 9 6.59 0.81 5.90
CA ALA A 9 5.81 1.84 6.59
C ALA A 9 6.23 3.24 6.09
N GLY A 10 5.25 4.12 5.90
CA GLY A 10 5.45 5.42 5.26
C GLY A 10 5.40 5.41 3.73
N SER A 11 5.34 4.25 3.07
CA SER A 11 5.11 4.21 1.61
C SER A 11 3.69 4.61 1.26
N TYR A 12 3.49 5.18 0.08
CA TYR A 12 2.17 5.59 -0.40
C TYR A 12 1.75 4.84 -1.64
N PHE A 13 0.46 4.52 -1.71
CA PHE A 13 -0.15 3.81 -2.81
C PHE A 13 -1.46 4.48 -3.20
N ARG A 14 -1.70 4.58 -4.50
CA ARG A 14 -2.99 4.99 -5.05
C ARG A 14 -3.76 3.74 -5.49
N LYS A 15 -4.98 3.58 -5.01
CA LYS A 15 -5.85 2.49 -5.47
C LYS A 15 -6.36 2.82 -6.87
N THR A 16 -6.04 2.01 -7.87
CA THR A 16 -6.28 2.32 -9.29
C THR A 16 -7.77 2.56 -9.59
N ALA A 17 -8.64 1.71 -9.03
CA ALA A 17 -10.09 1.75 -9.27
C ALA A 17 -10.79 3.02 -8.74
N SER A 18 -10.31 3.58 -7.61
CA SER A 18 -10.98 4.71 -6.95
C SER A 18 -10.12 5.97 -6.88
N GLN A 19 -8.89 5.92 -7.40
CA GLN A 19 -7.87 6.97 -7.29
C GLN A 19 -7.58 7.40 -5.84
N THR A 20 -8.01 6.63 -4.85
CA THR A 20 -7.85 6.94 -3.42
C THR A 20 -6.41 6.74 -2.98
N LEU A 21 -5.88 7.68 -2.21
CA LEU A 21 -4.54 7.61 -1.64
C LEU A 21 -4.53 6.88 -0.30
N TRP A 22 -3.56 5.99 -0.15
CA TRP A 22 -3.34 5.17 1.03
C TRP A 22 -1.88 5.27 1.46
N ARG A 23 -1.66 5.32 2.76
CA ARG A 23 -0.34 5.27 3.39
C ARG A 23 -0.17 3.93 4.09
N VAL A 24 0.97 3.27 3.90
CA VAL A 24 1.34 2.08 4.67
C VAL A 24 1.69 2.52 6.08
N GLU A 25 0.96 2.02 7.08
CA GLU A 25 1.24 2.27 8.49
C GLU A 25 2.19 1.22 9.07
N SER A 26 1.99 -0.04 8.70
CA SER A 26 2.85 -1.13 9.16
C SER A 26 2.85 -2.28 8.16
N VAL A 27 3.93 -3.07 8.19
CA VAL A 27 4.04 -4.31 7.42
C VAL A 27 4.27 -5.44 8.40
N ARG A 28 3.36 -6.42 8.42
CA ARG A 28 3.46 -7.63 9.22
C ARG A 28 3.91 -8.78 8.33
N ARG A 29 5.01 -9.43 8.72
CA ARG A 29 5.50 -10.63 8.06
C ARG A 29 4.86 -11.84 8.73
N LEU A 30 4.09 -12.61 7.96
CA LEU A 30 3.50 -13.87 8.43
C LEU A 30 4.22 -15.05 7.75
N PRO A 31 4.11 -16.27 8.28
CA PRO A 31 4.81 -17.44 7.72
C PRO A 31 4.47 -17.73 6.25
N THR A 32 3.27 -17.35 5.81
CA THR A 32 2.76 -17.63 4.46
C THR A 32 2.85 -16.43 3.53
N HIS A 33 2.44 -15.23 3.97
CA HIS A 33 2.48 -14.02 3.14
C HIS A 33 2.67 -12.75 3.99
N ASP A 34 3.40 -11.78 3.45
CA ASP A 34 3.51 -10.46 4.06
C ASP A 34 2.21 -9.66 3.85
N HIS A 35 1.78 -8.96 4.89
CA HIS A 35 0.60 -8.10 4.88
C HIS A 35 0.98 -6.68 5.26
N ALA A 36 0.34 -5.71 4.63
CA ALA A 36 0.50 -4.29 4.92
C ALA A 36 -0.82 -3.72 5.42
N THR A 37 -0.76 -3.00 6.52
CA THR A 37 -1.88 -2.18 7.00
C THR A 37 -1.77 -0.81 6.35
N LEU A 38 -2.81 -0.43 5.64
CA LEU A 38 -2.94 0.85 4.96
C LEU A 38 -3.95 1.74 5.69
N ARG A 39 -3.64 3.03 5.84
CA ARG A 39 -4.57 4.06 6.25
C ARG A 39 -4.90 4.96 5.06
N LYS A 40 -6.16 5.30 4.88
CA LYS A 40 -6.59 6.24 3.84
C LYS A 40 -6.13 7.65 4.20
N LEU A 41 -5.61 8.40 3.22
CA LEU A 41 -5.08 9.74 3.46
C LEU A 41 -6.18 10.78 3.71
N ASP A 42 -7.27 10.73 2.94
CA ASP A 42 -8.39 11.69 3.08
C ASP A 42 -9.27 11.43 4.30
N ASP A 43 -9.28 10.20 4.80
CA ASP A 43 -10.05 9.81 5.98
C ASP A 43 -9.21 8.84 6.83
N PRO A 44 -8.50 9.34 7.85
CA PRO A 44 -7.58 8.54 8.66
C PRO A 44 -8.28 7.49 9.53
N THR A 45 -9.62 7.54 9.66
CA THR A 45 -10.39 6.52 10.38
C THR A 45 -10.51 5.23 9.58
N THR A 46 -10.42 5.33 8.25
CA THR A 46 -10.46 4.18 7.36
C THR A 46 -9.09 3.50 7.28
N VAL A 47 -9.03 2.27 7.79
CA VAL A 47 -7.84 1.41 7.77
C VAL A 47 -8.20 0.07 7.13
N ILE A 48 -7.35 -0.41 6.22
CA ILE A 48 -7.49 -1.72 5.58
C ILE A 48 -6.20 -2.53 5.74
N THR A 49 -6.30 -3.85 5.69
CA THR A 49 -5.13 -4.74 5.59
C THR A 49 -5.18 -5.45 4.26
N VAL A 50 -4.07 -5.42 3.53
CA VAL A 50 -3.94 -6.04 2.21
C VAL A 50 -2.63 -6.83 2.15
N SER A 51 -2.55 -7.83 1.28
CA SER A 51 -1.30 -8.54 1.04
C SER A 51 -0.29 -7.61 0.34
N VAL A 52 0.99 -7.80 0.64
CA VAL A 52 2.09 -7.11 -0.05
C VAL A 52 2.09 -7.45 -1.54
N GLU A 53 1.60 -8.63 -1.94
CA GLU A 53 1.43 -9.00 -3.35
C GLU A 53 0.37 -8.14 -4.04
N ALA A 54 -0.78 -7.88 -3.40
CA ALA A 54 -1.79 -6.99 -3.95
C ALA A 54 -1.26 -5.57 -4.14
N LEU A 55 -0.41 -5.09 -3.23
CA LEU A 55 0.26 -3.78 -3.37
C LEU A 55 1.30 -3.74 -4.50
N ARG A 56 1.83 -4.89 -4.91
CA ARG A 56 2.74 -5.00 -6.07
C ARG A 56 1.98 -5.08 -7.40
N ASP A 57 0.70 -5.42 -7.37
CA ASP A 57 -0.15 -5.45 -8.56
C ASP A 57 -0.58 -4.02 -8.95
N ARG A 58 0.01 -3.52 -10.04
CA ARG A 58 -0.27 -2.19 -10.60
C ARG A 58 -1.72 -2.01 -11.07
N ARG A 59 -2.46 -3.09 -11.29
CA ARG A 59 -3.89 -3.03 -11.62
C ARG A 59 -4.74 -2.67 -10.41
N LEU A 60 -4.26 -2.97 -9.21
CA LEU A 60 -4.95 -2.70 -7.95
C LEU A 60 -4.41 -1.44 -7.28
N PHE A 61 -3.08 -1.31 -7.23
CA PHE A 61 -2.38 -0.23 -6.54
C PHE A 61 -1.17 0.27 -7.33
N GLU A 62 -1.06 1.58 -7.42
CA GLU A 62 0.07 2.26 -8.03
C GLU A 62 0.94 2.90 -6.93
N PRO A 63 2.23 2.57 -6.83
CA PRO A 63 3.13 3.23 -5.88
C PRO A 63 3.27 4.70 -6.24
N THR A 64 3.19 5.57 -5.23
CA THR A 64 3.30 7.02 -5.40
C THR A 64 4.20 7.61 -4.30
N SER A 65 4.78 8.77 -4.56
CA SER A 65 5.71 9.44 -3.65
C SER A 65 5.04 10.39 -2.64
N ALA A 66 3.72 10.32 -2.47
CA ALA A 66 2.89 11.41 -1.91
C ALA A 66 3.47 12.03 -0.63
N PRO A 67 3.88 13.30 -0.67
CA PRO A 67 2.99 14.47 -0.57
C PRO A 67 3.13 15.41 -1.79
N ALA A 68 2.16 16.21 -2.26
CA ALA A 68 1.00 16.89 -1.64
C ALA A 68 -0.38 16.31 -1.99
#